data_AF-A0A1I3K4K2-F1
#
_entry.id   AF-A0A1I3K4K2-F1
#
_cell.length_a   1.000
_cell.length_b   1.000
_cell.length_c   1.000
_cell.angle_alpha   90.00
_cell.angle_beta   90.00
_cell.angle_gamma   90.00
#
_symmetry.space_group_name_H-M   'P 1'
#
loop_
_entity.id
_entity.type
_entity.pdbx_description
1 polymer ?
#
loop_
_entity_poly.entity_id
_entity_poly.type
_entity_poly.pdbx_seq_one_letter_code
_entity_poly.pdbx_strand_id
1 'polypeptide(L)'
;MKCCSVCGCTFDQIVKSQRIGCAECYYTFAEEFRATLETYGISGEYKGSLPKRLKGYRSTLVDRMTMQIKLEEAVAAEDYEKAALYRDYLKVLNHGTETKDGQQ
;
A
#
# COMPACT_ATOMS: atom_id res chain seq x y z
N MET A 1 18.08 -32.43 -0.55
CA MET A 1 16.65 -32.14 -0.30
C MET A 1 16.61 -31.08 0.79
N LYS A 2 16.16 -29.85 0.50
CA LYS A 2 16.09 -28.78 1.52
C LYS A 2 14.95 -29.11 2.48
N CYS A 3 15.24 -29.15 3.77
CA CYS A 3 14.26 -29.33 4.85
C CYS A 3 14.49 -28.26 5.92
N CYS A 4 13.42 -27.86 6.61
CA CYS A 4 13.53 -26.90 7.70
C CYS A 4 14.25 -27.53 8.90
N SER A 5 15.25 -26.86 9.46
CA SER A 5 16.01 -27.30 10.64
C SER A 5 15.17 -27.34 11.92
N VAL A 6 14.06 -26.59 11.98
CA VAL A 6 13.22 -26.47 13.18
C VAL A 6 12.05 -27.46 13.16
N CYS A 7 11.29 -27.56 12.07
CA CYS A 7 10.10 -28.40 12.00
C CYS A 7 10.25 -29.63 11.08
N GLY A 8 11.38 -29.79 10.39
CA GLY A 8 11.65 -30.92 9.50
C GLY A 8 10.84 -30.94 8.19
N CYS A 9 9.90 -30.01 7.98
CA CYS A 9 9.07 -29.97 6.79
C CYS A 9 9.89 -29.68 5.52
N THR A 10 9.50 -30.30 4.42
CA THR A 10 10.03 -30.04 3.08
C THR A 10 9.11 -29.10 2.31
N PHE A 11 9.65 -28.44 1.28
CA PHE A 11 8.87 -27.53 0.44
C PHE A 11 7.66 -28.23 -0.21
N ASP A 12 7.81 -29.48 -0.67
CA ASP A 12 6.73 -30.26 -1.29
C ASP A 12 5.57 -30.51 -0.32
N GLN A 13 5.85 -30.75 0.97
CA GLN A 13 4.82 -30.87 1.99
C GLN A 13 4.11 -29.55 2.26
N ILE A 14 4.82 -28.42 2.22
CA ILE A 14 4.24 -27.08 2.38
C ILE A 14 3.30 -26.77 1.21
N VAL A 15 3.71 -27.06 -0.02
CA VAL A 15 2.89 -26.84 -1.24
C VAL A 15 1.65 -27.74 -1.22
N LYS A 16 1.80 -29.03 -0.89
CA LYS A 16 0.67 -29.97 -0.82
C LYS A 16 -0.32 -29.64 0.30
N SER A 17 0.17 -29.22 1.46
CA SER A 17 -0.68 -28.88 2.61
C SER A 17 -1.24 -27.44 2.54
N GLN A 18 -0.71 -26.60 1.65
CA GLN A 18 -0.95 -25.15 1.58
C GLN A 18 -0.76 -24.43 2.92
N ARG A 19 0.02 -25.01 3.84
CA ARG A 19 0.27 -24.47 5.18
C ARG A 19 1.76 -24.32 5.41
N ILE A 20 2.16 -23.14 5.86
CA ILE A 20 3.53 -22.83 6.24
C ILE A 20 3.76 -23.40 7.63
N GLY A 21 4.81 -24.21 7.80
CA GLY A 21 5.09 -24.94 9.04
C GLY A 21 5.49 -24.03 10.20
N CYS A 22 6.66 -23.40 10.12
CA CYS A 22 7.18 -22.47 11.14
C CYS A 22 7.83 -21.23 10.50
N ALA A 23 8.22 -20.26 11.34
CA ALA A 23 8.88 -19.03 10.86
C ALA A 23 10.17 -19.34 10.07
N GLU A 24 10.95 -20.32 10.50
CA GLU A 24 12.20 -20.73 9.85
C GLU A 24 11.97 -21.29 8.44
N CYS A 25 10.78 -21.85 8.15
CA CYS A 25 10.43 -22.30 6.81
C CYS A 25 10.45 -21.13 5.80
N TYR A 26 10.06 -19.93 6.21
CA TYR A 26 10.05 -18.77 5.32
C TYR A 26 11.47 -18.40 4.87
N TYR A 27 12.45 -18.50 5.77
CA TYR A 27 13.85 -18.23 5.47
C TYR A 27 14.50 -19.37 4.70
N THR A 28 14.24 -20.62 5.11
CA THR A 28 14.83 -21.82 4.48
C THR A 28 14.41 -21.96 3.01
N PHE A 29 13.15 -21.62 2.70
CA PHE A 29 12.57 -21.76 1.36
C PHE A 29 12.31 -20.42 0.66
N ALA A 30 13.05 -19.36 1.04
CA ALA A 30 12.81 -18.01 0.55
C ALA A 30 12.91 -17.89 -0.98
N GLU A 31 13.83 -18.61 -1.62
CA GLU A 31 14.01 -18.62 -3.07
C GLU A 31 12.82 -19.27 -3.77
N GLU A 32 12.37 -20.42 -3.25
CA GLU A 32 11.25 -21.18 -3.78
C GLU A 32 9.93 -20.42 -3.61
N PHE A 33 9.75 -19.73 -2.47
CA PHE A 33 8.62 -18.83 -2.27
C PHE A 33 8.63 -17.65 -3.25
N ARG A 34 9.79 -17.04 -3.51
CA ARG A 34 9.90 -15.95 -4.49
C ARG A 34 9.49 -16.40 -5.89
N ALA A 35 10.05 -17.52 -6.37
CA ALA A 35 9.71 -18.06 -7.69
C ALA A 35 8.21 -18.42 -7.80
N THR A 36 7.63 -18.94 -6.72
CA THR A 36 6.20 -19.25 -6.67
C THR A 36 5.34 -17.97 -6.73
N LEU A 37 5.69 -16.94 -5.94
CA LEU A 37 4.96 -15.66 -5.92
C LEU A 37 5.06 -14.92 -7.26
N GLU A 38 6.22 -14.97 -7.92
CA GLU A 38 6.40 -14.44 -9.27
C GLU A 38 5.50 -15.14 -10.29
N THR A 39 5.32 -16.47 -10.17
CA THR A 39 4.39 -17.23 -11.02
C THR A 39 2.94 -16.77 -10.85
N TYR A 40 2.56 -16.36 -9.63
CA TYR A 40 1.23 -15.79 -9.34
C TYR A 40 1.12 -14.30 -9.70
N GLY A 41 2.15 -13.69 -10.30
CA GLY A 41 2.17 -12.27 -10.65
C GLY A 41 2.27 -11.34 -9.43
N ILE A 42 2.65 -11.86 -8.27
CA ILE A 42 2.83 -11.09 -7.03
C ILE A 42 4.29 -10.64 -6.99
N SER A 43 4.57 -9.48 -7.58
CA SER A 43 5.88 -8.83 -7.50
C SER A 43 5.86 -7.74 -6.42
N GLY A 44 6.76 -7.85 -5.45
CA GLY A 44 6.98 -6.82 -4.44
C GLY A 44 7.29 -7.35 -3.05
N GLU A 45 8.07 -6.56 -2.31
CA GLU A 45 8.29 -6.79 -0.88
C GLU A 45 7.01 -6.44 -0.11
N TYR A 46 6.63 -7.30 0.84
CA TYR A 46 5.56 -6.99 1.77
C TYR A 46 5.98 -5.84 2.70
N LYS A 47 5.63 -4.60 2.35
CA LYS A 47 5.93 -3.38 3.13
C LYS A 47 5.04 -3.20 4.37
N GLY A 48 4.38 -4.27 4.82
CA GLY A 48 3.43 -4.23 5.93
C GLY A 48 1.99 -3.96 5.49
N SER A 49 1.05 -4.37 6.34
CA SER A 49 -0.38 -4.11 6.15
C SER A 49 -0.68 -2.68 6.57
N LEU A 50 -1.12 -1.84 5.62
CA LEU A 50 -1.56 -0.48 5.93
C LEU A 50 -2.81 -0.56 6.84
N PRO A 51 -2.75 -0.08 8.10
CA PRO A 51 -3.89 -0.17 9.00
C PRO A 51 -5.11 0.52 8.37
N LYS A 52 -6.29 -0.08 8.48
CA LYS A 52 -7.53 0.45 7.86
C LYS A 52 -7.80 1.92 8.23
N ARG A 53 -7.45 2.32 9.46
CA ARG A 53 -7.56 3.69 9.96
C ARG A 53 -6.67 4.70 9.21
N LEU A 54 -5.53 4.26 8.68
CA LEU A 54 -4.56 5.08 7.96
C LEU A 54 -4.80 5.11 6.44
N LYS A 55 -5.65 4.23 5.89
CA LYS A 55 -6.01 4.24 4.46
C LYS A 55 -6.64 5.57 4.03
N GLY A 56 -7.58 6.10 4.83
CA GLY A 56 -8.25 7.37 4.52
C GLY A 56 -7.36 8.61 4.68
N TYR A 57 -6.35 8.56 5.56
CA TYR A 57 -5.43 9.68 5.79
C TYR A 57 -4.40 9.81 4.66
N ARG A 58 -3.92 8.68 4.12
CA ARG A 58 -3.00 8.71 2.97
C ARG A 58 -3.69 9.19 1.69
N SER A 59 -4.94 8.82 1.45
CA SER A 59 -5.66 9.27 0.25
C SER A 59 -5.86 10.79 0.26
N THR A 60 -6.30 11.37 1.38
CA THR A 60 -6.54 12.82 1.47
C THR A 60 -5.27 13.66 1.28
N LEU A 61 -4.11 13.20 1.76
CA LEU A 61 -2.84 13.90 1.54
C LEU A 61 -2.39 13.85 0.08
N VAL A 62 -2.50 12.68 -0.58
CA VAL A 62 -2.14 12.51 -1.99
C VAL A 62 -3.10 13.29 -2.89
N ASP A 63 -4.39 13.26 -2.57
CA ASP A 63 -5.43 13.99 -3.31
C ASP A 63 -5.20 15.50 -3.19
N ARG A 64 -4.85 16.00 -2.00
CA ARG A 64 -4.49 17.42 -1.80
C ARG A 64 -3.30 17.83 -2.66
N MET A 65 -2.20 17.09 -2.59
CA MET A 65 -0.99 17.40 -3.35
C MET A 65 -1.28 17.43 -4.86
N THR A 66 -2.07 16.45 -5.33
CA THR A 66 -2.47 16.37 -6.74
C THR A 66 -3.33 17.57 -7.16
N MET A 67 -4.29 17.99 -6.33
CA MET A 67 -5.15 19.13 -6.63
C MET A 67 -4.41 20.46 -6.60
N GLN A 68 -3.37 20.59 -5.76
CA GLN A 68 -2.50 21.76 -5.74
C GLN A 68 -1.68 21.87 -7.03
N ILE A 69 -1.12 20.75 -7.51
CA ILE A 69 -0.41 20.71 -8.81
C ILE A 69 -1.36 21.12 -9.95
N LYS A 70 -2.56 20.54 -10.00
CA LYS A 70 -3.57 20.87 -11.01
C LYS A 70 -4.02 22.33 -10.99
N LEU A 71 -4.06 22.94 -9.81
CA LEU A 71 -4.35 24.36 -9.65
C LEU A 71 -3.24 25.20 -10.28
N GLU A 72 -1.98 24.91 -9.97
CA GLU A 72 -0.82 25.61 -10.53
C GLU A 72 -0.75 25.47 -12.06
N GLU A 73 -1.02 24.26 -12.58
CA GLU A 73 -1.11 24.01 -14.03
C GLU A 73 -2.25 24.80 -14.69
N ALA A 74 -3.44 24.84 -14.08
CA ALA A 74 -4.58 25.57 -14.62
C ALA A 74 -4.33 27.10 -14.63
N VAL A 75 -3.67 27.62 -13.59
CA VAL A 75 -3.25 29.03 -13.54
C VAL A 75 -2.21 29.33 -14.61
N ALA A 76 -1.22 28.46 -14.80
CA ALA A 76 -0.20 28.61 -15.84
C ALA A 76 -0.78 28.53 -17.26
N ALA A 77 -1.86 27.77 -17.45
CA ALA A 77 -2.58 27.66 -18.71
C ALA A 77 -3.66 28.75 -18.93
N GLU A 78 -3.76 29.73 -18.03
CA GLU A 78 -4.81 30.78 -18.03
C GLU A 78 -6.25 30.24 -18.01
N ASP A 79 -6.44 28.99 -17.56
CA ASP A 79 -7.74 28.34 -17.42
C ASP A 79 -8.32 28.64 -16.02
N TYR A 80 -8.81 29.87 -15.86
CA TYR A 80 -9.31 30.38 -14.58
C TYR A 80 -10.58 29.67 -14.09
N GLU A 81 -11.36 29.08 -15.00
CA GLU A 81 -12.56 28.32 -14.65
C GLU A 81 -12.18 27.02 -13.93
N LYS A 82 -11.21 26.26 -14.48
CA LYS A 82 -10.68 25.07 -13.81
C LYS A 82 -9.91 25.42 -12.55
N ALA A 83 -9.15 26.52 -12.54
CA ALA A 83 -8.44 26.96 -11.35
C ALA A 83 -9.41 27.25 -10.19
N ALA A 84 -10.55 27.90 -10.45
CA ALA A 84 -11.58 28.13 -9.44
C ALA A 84 -12.15 26.82 -8.88
N LEU A 85 -12.44 25.84 -9.74
CA LEU A 85 -12.92 24.51 -9.34
C LEU A 85 -11.90 23.78 -8.45
N TYR A 86 -10.62 23.74 -8.84
CA TYR A 86 -9.58 23.08 -8.05
C TYR A 86 -9.34 23.76 -6.70
N ARG A 87 -9.38 25.10 -6.66
CA ARG A 87 -9.29 25.88 -5.43
C ARG A 87 -10.44 25.56 -4.48
N ASP A 88 -11.67 25.52 -4.97
CA ASP A 88 -12.83 25.26 -4.12
C ASP A 88 -12.86 23.80 -3.65
N TYR A 89 -12.40 22.86 -4.49
CA TYR A 89 -12.19 21.46 -4.08
C TYR A 89 -11.11 21.32 -2.98
N LEU A 90 -10.01 22.06 -3.08
CA LEU A 90 -8.98 22.11 -2.03
C LEU A 90 -9.52 22.65 -0.71
N LYS A 91 -10.41 23.65 -0.72
CA LYS A 91 -11.07 24.13 0.51
C LYS A 91 -11.90 23.04 1.17
N VAL A 92 -12.69 22.30 0.39
CA VAL A 92 -13.48 21.17 0.91
C VAL A 92 -12.60 20.08 1.51
N LEU A 93 -11.50 19.72 0.83
CA LEU A 93 -10.52 18.76 1.34
C LEU A 93 -9.84 19.24 2.63
N ASN A 94 -9.60 20.55 2.79
CA ASN A 94 -9.01 21.13 4.00
C ASN A 94 -10.00 21.10 5.18
N HIS A 95 -11.25 21.47 4.97
CA HIS A 95 -12.27 21.46 6.02
C HIS A 95 -12.61 20.05 6.52
N GLY A 96 -12.52 19.04 5.65
CA GLY A 96 -12.63 17.63 6.04
C GLY A 96 -11.51 17.14 6.97
N THR A 97 -10.37 17.84 7.02
CA THR A 97 -9.23 17.51 7.89
C THR A 97 -9.26 18.23 9.23
N GLU A 98 -10.02 19.31 9.38
CA GLU A 98 -10.08 20.12 10.62
C GLU A 98 -10.98 19.51 11.72
N THR A 99 -11.70 18.43 11.45
CA THR A 99 -12.66 17.84 12.41
C THR A 99 -12.19 16.57 13.13
N LYS A 100 -10.93 16.13 12.98
CA LYS A 100 -10.44 14.91 13.65
C LYS A 100 -9.05 14.99 14.30
N ASP A 101 -8.62 16.18 14.68
CA ASP A 101 -7.49 16.35 15.61
C ASP A 101 -8.00 16.81 16.98
N GLY A 102 -8.62 15.88 17.70
CA GLY A 102 -8.96 16.08 19.11
C GLY A 102 -10.29 15.46 19.53
N GLN A 103 -10.24 14.24 20.06
CA GLN A 103 -10.59 13.94 21.46
C GLN A 103 -10.72 12.42 21.69
N GLN A 104 -9.96 11.99 22.70
CA GLN A 104 -10.02 10.75 23.51
C GLN A 104 -9.66 9.41 22.86
#